data_AF-A0A0L0S382-F1
#
_entry.id   AF-A0A0L0S382-F1
#
_cell.length_a   1.000
_cell.length_b   1.000
_cell.length_c   1.000
_cell.angle_alpha   90.00
_cell.angle_beta   90.00
_cell.angle_gamma   90.00
#
_symmetry.space_group_name_H-M   'P 1'
#
loop_
_entity.id
_entity.type
_entity.pdbx_description
1 polymer ?
#
loop_
_entity_poly.entity_id
_entity_poly.type
_entity_poly.pdbx_seq_one_letter_code
_entity_poly.pdbx_strand_id
1 'polypeptide(L)'
;MITSRLHLAVASYAARISDYKPLLMDPAHKFYTAKAAAVRKKRARLTPPSPARMTVSSTQEPTALSYLGWLIRYDYKAAVFHELRGDWDEAYKLYTETYTQLTDFLRETQPSSDAQPLCNGALIPELTPGKAADVVLVSKRWYEAKLLLDVIIIKMMKLNFLLDRAPNVVNNFYGHIDVVAKRFDAPTWCPLLAWAFYEWKSRFHAMFGDLLDADGSTRKATKNMVRSNE
;
A
#
# COMPACT_ATOMS: atom_id res chain seq x y z
N MET A 1 -3.53 -44.68 4.33
CA MET A 1 -2.76 -44.54 5.60
C MET A 1 -1.93 -43.26 5.68
N ILE A 2 -1.26 -42.80 4.61
CA ILE A 2 -0.43 -41.57 4.63
C ILE A 2 -1.28 -40.29 4.77
N THR A 3 -2.45 -40.25 4.12
CA THR A 3 -3.40 -39.12 4.16
C THR A 3 -3.97 -38.85 5.56
N SER A 4 -4.29 -39.89 6.33
CA SER A 4 -4.79 -39.75 7.71
C SER A 4 -3.75 -39.18 8.67
N ARG A 5 -2.48 -39.54 8.53
CA ARG A 5 -1.38 -39.02 9.38
C ARG A 5 -1.10 -37.55 9.10
N LEU A 6 -1.19 -37.13 7.84
CA LEU A 6 -1.07 -35.73 7.43
C LEU A 6 -2.21 -34.86 7.97
N HIS A 7 -3.45 -35.36 7.91
CA HIS A 7 -4.61 -34.67 8.50
C HIS A 7 -4.49 -34.51 10.02
N LEU A 8 -4.06 -35.56 10.74
CA LEU A 8 -3.79 -35.50 12.18
C LEU A 8 -2.66 -34.53 12.54
N ALA A 9 -1.60 -34.48 11.74
CA ALA A 9 -0.49 -33.54 11.95
C ALA A 9 -0.92 -32.08 11.73
N VAL A 10 -1.73 -31.81 10.69
CA VAL A 10 -2.28 -30.47 10.41
C VAL A 10 -3.24 -30.04 11.51
N ALA A 11 -4.12 -30.93 11.98
CA ALA A 11 -5.03 -30.65 13.09
C ALA A 11 -4.27 -30.40 14.42
N SER A 12 -3.24 -31.20 14.71
CA SER A 12 -2.37 -31.01 15.87
C SER A 12 -1.59 -29.69 15.82
N TYR A 13 -1.13 -29.30 14.63
CA TYR A 13 -0.44 -28.03 14.42
C TYR A 13 -1.39 -26.83 14.57
N ALA A 14 -2.61 -26.92 14.03
CA ALA A 14 -3.63 -25.89 14.16
C ALA A 14 -4.06 -25.68 15.62
N ALA A 15 -4.28 -26.77 16.38
CA ALA A 15 -4.57 -26.70 17.82
C ALA A 15 -3.42 -26.08 18.60
N ARG A 16 -2.17 -26.41 18.23
CA ARG A 16 -0.99 -25.83 18.86
C ARG A 16 -0.87 -24.32 18.57
N ILE A 17 -1.25 -23.86 17.38
CA ILE A 17 -1.31 -22.43 17.05
C ILE A 17 -2.38 -21.71 17.87
N SER A 18 -3.55 -22.32 18.09
CA SER A 18 -4.60 -21.69 18.91
C SER A 18 -4.17 -21.49 20.36
N ASP A 19 -3.41 -22.43 20.92
CA ASP A 19 -2.92 -22.36 22.31
C ASP A 19 -1.86 -21.26 22.51
N TYR A 20 -0.98 -21.05 21.52
CA TYR A 20 0.07 -20.01 21.58
C TYR A 20 -0.46 -18.60 21.28
N LYS A 21 -1.59 -18.50 20.58
CA LYS A 21 -2.17 -17.21 20.19
C LYS A 21 -2.34 -16.26 21.38
N PRO A 22 -3.06 -16.60 22.47
CA PRO A 22 -3.22 -15.70 23.62
C PRO A 22 -1.89 -15.38 24.32
N LEU A 23 -0.95 -16.33 24.38
CA LEU A 23 0.36 -16.15 25.01
C LEU A 23 1.25 -15.14 24.26
N LEU A 24 1.08 -15.04 22.95
CA LEU A 24 1.89 -14.16 22.10
C LEU A 24 1.29 -12.76 21.91
N MET A 25 -0.02 -12.57 22.14
CA MET A 25 -0.71 -11.30 21.90
C MET A 25 -0.11 -10.15 22.74
N ASP A 26 0.07 -10.36 24.04
CA ASP A 26 0.58 -9.31 24.94
C ASP A 26 2.02 -8.88 24.61
N PRO A 27 2.99 -9.81 24.40
CA PRO A 27 4.31 -9.45 23.90
C PRO A 27 4.28 -8.72 22.54
N ALA A 28 3.43 -9.18 21.61
CA ALA A 28 3.31 -8.58 20.29
C ALA A 28 2.77 -7.14 20.36
N HIS A 29 1.74 -6.90 21.17
CA HIS A 29 1.16 -5.57 21.38
C HIS A 29 2.20 -4.59 21.94
N LYS A 30 2.98 -5.01 22.95
CA LYS A 30 4.07 -4.19 23.52
C LYS A 30 5.14 -3.89 22.47
N PHE A 31 5.54 -4.89 21.69
CA PHE A 31 6.54 -4.75 20.64
C PHE A 31 6.10 -3.75 19.55
N TYR A 32 4.90 -3.91 19.00
CA TYR A 32 4.40 -3.03 17.94
C TYR A 32 4.11 -1.61 18.44
N THR A 33 3.68 -1.46 19.69
CA THR A 33 3.52 -0.14 20.32
C THR A 33 4.86 0.61 20.41
N ALA A 34 5.92 -0.08 20.85
CA ALA A 34 7.26 0.50 20.90
C ALA A 34 7.79 0.86 19.50
N LYS A 35 7.55 0.01 18.49
CA LYS A 35 7.93 0.28 17.10
C LYS A 35 7.17 1.46 16.49
N ALA A 36 5.86 1.57 16.75
CA ALA A 36 5.06 2.72 16.33
C ALA A 36 5.57 4.03 16.95
N ALA A 37 5.88 4.04 18.25
CA ALA A 37 6.49 5.19 18.92
C ALA A 37 7.85 5.59 18.32
N ALA A 38 8.70 4.61 18.02
CA ALA A 38 9.99 4.85 17.37
C ALA A 38 9.84 5.46 15.97
N VAL A 39 8.84 5.02 15.18
CA VAL A 39 8.55 5.61 13.87
C VAL A 39 8.04 7.05 14.01
N ARG A 40 7.13 7.33 14.96
CA ARG A 40 6.69 8.71 15.22
C ARG A 40 7.85 9.63 15.61
N LYS A 41 8.78 9.14 16.44
CA LYS A 41 10.00 9.90 16.80
C LYS A 41 10.90 10.15 15.58
N LYS A 42 10.99 9.20 14.63
CA LYS A 42 11.73 9.39 13.38
C LYS A 42 11.06 10.40 12.46
N ARG A 43 9.73 10.33 12.33
CA ARG A 43 8.91 11.29 11.60
C ARG A 43 9.08 12.71 12.14
N ALA A 44 9.07 12.88 13.46
CA ALA A 44 9.24 14.19 14.12
C ALA A 44 10.65 14.80 13.94
N ARG A 45 11.65 13.99 13.58
CA ARG A 45 13.01 14.47 13.28
C ARG A 45 13.18 14.92 11.82
N LEU A 46 12.19 14.69 10.96
CA LEU A 46 12.26 15.15 9.58
C LEU A 46 12.14 16.67 9.56
N THR A 47 13.20 17.33 9.11
CA THR A 47 13.21 18.77 8.90
C THR A 47 12.62 19.09 7.52
N PRO A 48 11.58 19.93 7.43
CA PRO A 48 11.07 20.37 6.13
C PRO A 48 12.15 21.13 5.37
N PRO A 49 12.18 21.05 4.03
CA PRO A 49 13.18 21.75 3.23
C PRO A 49 13.07 23.26 3.47
N SER A 50 14.16 23.86 3.98
CA SER A 50 14.26 25.33 4.11
C SER A 50 14.64 25.94 2.78
N PRO A 51 13.99 27.03 2.33
CA PRO A 51 14.25 27.66 1.03
C PRO A 51 15.69 28.19 0.88
N ALA A 52 16.45 28.35 1.97
CA ALA A 52 17.81 28.91 1.95
C ALA A 52 18.94 27.89 1.76
N ARG A 53 18.66 26.58 1.67
CA ARG A 53 19.69 25.52 1.64
C ARG A 53 19.59 24.65 0.38
N MET A 54 19.72 25.26 -0.79
CA MET A 54 19.96 24.55 -2.05
C MET A 54 21.45 24.62 -2.40
N THR A 55 22.30 23.93 -1.64
CA THR A 55 23.68 23.66 -2.06
C THR A 55 23.75 22.23 -2.60
N VAL A 56 23.94 22.13 -3.92
CA VAL A 56 24.03 20.90 -4.68
C VAL A 56 25.32 20.18 -4.27
N SER A 57 25.21 19.04 -3.57
CA SER A 57 26.33 18.13 -3.38
C SER A 57 26.26 17.05 -4.46
N SER A 58 27.15 17.17 -5.43
CA SER A 58 27.37 16.23 -6.52
C SER A 58 28.34 15.13 -6.09
N THR A 59 27.83 14.09 -5.43
CA THR A 59 28.55 12.81 -5.30
C THR A 59 27.55 11.67 -5.47
N GLN A 60 27.95 10.66 -6.25
CA GLN A 60 27.18 9.47 -6.65
C GLN A 60 26.88 8.51 -5.47
N GLU A 61 26.28 9.02 -4.40
CA GLU A 61 25.61 8.22 -3.38
C GLU A 61 24.14 8.07 -3.78
N PRO A 62 23.45 6.95 -3.47
CA PRO A 62 22.04 6.80 -3.78
C PRO A 62 21.29 7.96 -3.11
N THR A 63 20.83 8.90 -3.93
CA THR A 63 20.18 10.15 -3.50
C THR A 63 19.14 9.81 -2.44
N ALA A 64 19.39 10.29 -1.22
CA ALA A 64 18.47 10.12 -0.12
C ALA A 64 17.08 10.60 -0.55
N LEU A 65 16.06 9.80 -0.21
CA LEU A 65 14.65 10.10 -0.45
C LEU A 65 14.34 11.55 0.00
N SER A 66 13.51 12.27 -0.73
CA SER A 66 13.01 13.61 -0.39
C SER A 66 12.27 13.61 0.94
N TYR A 67 12.03 14.81 1.49
CA TYR A 67 11.24 14.98 2.71
C TYR A 67 9.89 14.26 2.62
N LEU A 68 9.16 14.46 1.52
CA LEU A 68 7.84 13.85 1.30
C LEU A 68 7.94 12.33 1.16
N GLY A 69 8.95 11.83 0.45
CA GLY A 69 9.17 10.39 0.36
C GLY A 69 9.47 9.75 1.73
N TRP A 70 10.27 10.39 2.59
CA TRP A 70 10.50 9.91 3.95
C TRP A 70 9.23 9.95 4.81
N LEU A 71 8.41 11.00 4.64
CA LEU A 71 7.13 11.14 5.32
C LEU A 71 6.20 9.96 4.99
N ILE A 72 5.97 9.70 3.70
CA ILE A 72 5.17 8.58 3.20
C ILE A 72 5.67 7.25 3.78
N ARG A 73 7.00 7.05 3.81
CA ARG A 73 7.61 5.82 4.34
C ARG A 73 7.33 5.63 5.83
N TYR A 74 7.36 6.70 6.62
CA TYR A 74 7.07 6.61 8.05
C TYR A 74 5.58 6.47 8.33
N ASP A 75 4.72 7.16 7.58
CA ASP A 75 3.27 7.07 7.74
C ASP A 75 2.75 5.69 7.34
N TYR A 76 3.26 5.10 6.25
CA TYR A 76 2.98 3.70 5.89
C TYR A 76 3.40 2.71 7.00
N LYS A 77 4.61 2.87 7.55
CA LYS A 77 5.09 1.99 8.64
C LYS A 77 4.25 2.13 9.90
N ALA A 78 3.82 3.35 10.23
CA ALA A 78 2.93 3.57 11.35
C ALA A 78 1.60 2.85 11.13
N ALA A 79 1.01 2.95 9.93
CA ALA A 79 -0.21 2.24 9.56
C ALA A 79 -0.08 0.72 9.73
N VAL A 80 1.02 0.12 9.25
CA VAL A 80 1.30 -1.31 9.40
C VAL A 80 1.40 -1.71 10.87
N PHE A 81 2.03 -0.91 11.74
CA PHE A 81 2.12 -1.24 13.16
C PHE A 81 0.79 -1.12 13.90
N HIS A 82 -0.09 -0.19 13.49
CA HIS A 82 -1.46 -0.12 13.99
C HIS A 82 -2.29 -1.32 13.54
N GLU A 83 -2.15 -1.75 12.27
CA GLU A 83 -2.80 -2.96 11.75
C GLU A 83 -2.34 -4.21 12.52
N LEU A 84 -1.04 -4.39 12.74
CA LEU A 84 -0.50 -5.56 13.44
C LEU A 84 -0.87 -5.62 14.93
N ARG A 85 -1.28 -4.48 15.52
CA ARG A 85 -1.80 -4.40 16.89
C ARG A 85 -3.31 -4.64 16.98
N GLY A 86 -4.01 -4.62 15.85
CA GLY A 86 -5.46 -4.74 15.80
C GLY A 86 -6.23 -3.43 15.98
N ASP A 87 -5.57 -2.27 15.90
CA ASP A 87 -6.26 -0.98 15.87
C ASP A 87 -6.67 -0.65 14.44
N TRP A 88 -7.71 -1.33 13.97
CA TRP A 88 -8.12 -1.29 12.57
C TRP A 88 -8.53 0.12 12.11
N ASP A 89 -9.21 0.89 12.95
CA ASP A 89 -9.64 2.27 12.62
C ASP A 89 -8.47 3.23 12.44
N GLU A 90 -7.50 3.21 13.37
CA GLU A 90 -6.32 4.08 13.27
C GLU A 90 -5.42 3.64 12.10
N ALA A 91 -5.29 2.33 11.88
CA ALA A 91 -4.60 1.80 10.72
C ALA A 91 -5.25 2.29 9.41
N TYR A 92 -6.58 2.22 9.31
CA TYR A 92 -7.32 2.68 8.15
C TYR A 92 -7.10 4.17 7.87
N LYS A 93 -7.15 5.00 8.92
CA LYS A 93 -6.89 6.44 8.82
C LYS A 93 -5.47 6.72 8.29
N LEU A 94 -4.46 6.07 8.86
CA LEU A 94 -3.07 6.24 8.43
C LEU A 94 -2.83 5.72 7.02
N TYR A 95 -3.48 4.63 6.60
CA TYR A 95 -3.42 4.16 5.21
C TYR A 95 -4.08 5.14 4.25
N THR A 96 -5.23 5.71 4.59
CA THR A 96 -5.93 6.71 3.76
C THR A 96 -5.07 7.96 3.56
N GLU A 97 -4.45 8.44 4.64
CA GLU A 97 -3.52 9.57 4.60
C GLU A 97 -2.30 9.26 3.71
N THR A 98 -1.67 8.10 3.92
CA THR A 98 -0.52 7.66 3.13
C THR A 98 -0.88 7.49 1.64
N TYR A 99 -2.06 6.94 1.35
CA TYR A 99 -2.57 6.77 -0.01
C TYR A 99 -2.72 8.12 -0.73
N THR A 100 -3.28 9.11 -0.03
CA THR A 100 -3.48 10.46 -0.56
C THR A 100 -2.14 11.13 -0.82
N GLN A 101 -1.23 11.12 0.16
CA GLN A 101 0.12 11.69 0.02
C GLN A 101 0.90 11.04 -1.14
N LEU A 102 0.84 9.71 -1.28
CA LEU A 102 1.53 8.99 -2.37
C LEU A 102 0.90 9.30 -3.74
N THR A 103 -0.43 9.42 -3.81
CA THR A 103 -1.13 9.79 -5.04
C THR A 103 -0.75 11.21 -5.47
N ASP A 104 -0.71 12.16 -4.55
CA ASP A 104 -0.32 13.54 -4.84
C ASP A 104 1.16 13.65 -5.23
N PHE A 105 2.02 12.91 -4.53
CA PHE A 105 3.44 12.82 -4.87
C PHE A 105 3.69 12.26 -6.28
N LEU A 106 2.95 11.21 -6.68
CA LEU A 106 3.03 10.66 -8.02
C LEU A 106 2.41 11.59 -9.08
N ARG A 107 1.40 12.39 -8.71
CA ARG A 107 0.83 13.42 -9.61
C ARG A 107 1.84 14.53 -9.87
N GLU A 108 2.55 14.99 -8.84
CA GLU A 108 3.54 16.06 -8.97
C GLU A 108 4.77 15.68 -9.81
N THR A 109 5.03 14.37 -9.96
CA THR A 109 6.11 13.86 -10.80
C THR A 109 5.71 13.69 -12.27
N GLN A 110 4.44 13.97 -12.62
CA GLN A 110 4.00 13.98 -14.02
C GLN A 110 4.38 15.28 -14.74
N PRO A 111 4.69 15.20 -16.05
CA PRO A 111 4.87 16.37 -16.89
C PRO A 111 3.57 17.17 -16.95
N SER A 112 3.68 18.50 -17.00
CA SER A 112 2.55 19.37 -17.28
C SER A 112 1.91 18.99 -18.62
N SER A 113 0.59 19.18 -18.74
CA SER A 113 -0.27 18.76 -19.86
C SER A 113 0.23 19.07 -21.27
N ASP A 114 1.15 20.03 -21.40
CA ASP A 114 1.69 20.51 -22.68
C ASP A 114 2.88 19.67 -23.17
N ALA A 115 3.48 18.85 -22.30
CA ALA A 115 4.56 17.94 -22.64
C ALA A 115 4.01 16.52 -22.82
N GLN A 116 3.71 16.14 -24.06
CA GLN A 116 3.42 14.74 -24.37
C GLN A 116 4.64 13.87 -24.02
N PRO A 117 4.52 12.88 -23.12
CA PRO A 117 5.62 12.00 -22.83
C PRO A 117 5.88 11.13 -24.06
N LEU A 118 7.08 11.25 -24.63
CA LEU A 118 7.54 10.34 -25.66
C LEU A 118 7.61 8.93 -25.07
N CYS A 119 6.71 8.10 -25.53
CA CYS A 119 6.39 6.74 -25.10
C CYS A 119 7.51 5.69 -25.31
N ASN A 120 8.75 6.11 -25.56
CA ASN A 120 9.83 5.24 -26.03
C ASN A 120 11.00 5.10 -25.06
N GLY A 121 10.86 5.40 -23.78
CA GLY A 121 11.98 5.29 -22.81
C GLY A 121 13.20 6.16 -23.16
N ALA A 122 13.12 6.96 -24.23
CA ALA A 122 13.98 8.08 -24.49
C ALA A 122 13.67 9.06 -23.36
N LEU A 123 14.58 9.04 -22.38
CA LEU A 123 14.89 10.11 -21.45
C LEU A 123 14.22 11.39 -21.94
N ILE A 124 13.34 12.00 -21.16
CA ILE A 124 13.30 13.46 -21.19
C ILE A 124 14.63 13.84 -20.55
N PRO A 125 15.67 14.24 -21.30
CA PRO A 125 16.77 14.93 -20.67
C PRO A 125 16.18 16.31 -20.32
N GLU A 126 16.32 16.74 -19.07
CA GLU A 126 15.86 18.06 -18.60
C GLU A 126 14.35 18.24 -18.39
N LEU A 127 13.76 17.51 -17.44
CA LEU A 127 12.70 18.13 -16.64
C LEU A 127 13.37 18.90 -15.49
N THR A 128 13.67 20.17 -15.76
CA THR A 128 13.93 21.27 -14.80
C THR A 128 14.84 20.93 -13.60
N PRO A 129 16.11 21.39 -13.60
CA PRO A 129 16.94 21.37 -12.40
C PRO A 129 16.36 22.35 -11.36
N GLY A 130 15.38 21.89 -10.59
CA GLY A 130 14.67 22.72 -9.61
C GLY A 130 13.73 21.94 -8.69
N LYS A 131 13.10 20.87 -9.16
CA LYS A 131 12.40 19.91 -8.29
C LYS A 131 13.16 18.59 -8.35
N ALA A 132 13.83 18.23 -7.25
CA ALA A 132 14.39 16.90 -7.07
C ALA A 132 13.24 15.87 -7.06
N ALA A 133 12.79 15.48 -8.25
CA ALA A 133 11.79 14.44 -8.42
C ALA A 133 12.43 13.12 -8.02
N ASP A 134 12.21 12.73 -6.77
CA ASP A 134 12.59 11.44 -6.20
C ASP A 134 12.22 10.26 -7.11
N VAL A 135 11.13 10.38 -7.87
CA VAL A 135 10.64 9.35 -8.77
C VAL A 135 10.61 9.91 -10.18
N VAL A 136 11.42 9.31 -11.06
CA VAL A 136 11.41 9.58 -12.49
C VAL A 136 10.33 8.72 -13.15
N LEU A 137 9.55 9.28 -14.09
CA LEU A 137 8.52 8.54 -14.81
C LEU A 137 9.08 7.29 -15.50
N VAL A 138 8.28 6.21 -15.52
CA VAL A 138 8.62 4.92 -16.18
C VAL A 138 9.92 4.28 -15.63
N SER A 139 10.52 4.85 -14.57
CA SER A 139 11.66 4.25 -13.89
C SER A 139 11.24 3.05 -13.05
N LYS A 140 12.21 2.24 -12.64
CA LYS A 140 11.99 1.17 -11.66
C LYS A 140 11.26 1.68 -10.40
N ARG A 141 11.69 2.84 -9.89
CA ARG A 141 11.13 3.46 -8.67
C ARG A 141 9.70 3.95 -8.85
N TRP A 142 9.31 4.33 -10.08
CA TRP A 142 7.93 4.66 -10.44
C TRP A 142 7.01 3.44 -10.34
N TYR A 143 7.43 2.31 -10.92
CA TYR A 143 6.67 1.06 -10.81
C TYR A 143 6.61 0.54 -9.37
N GLU A 144 7.70 0.65 -8.59
CA GLU A 144 7.71 0.30 -7.17
C GLU A 144 6.73 1.18 -6.36
N ALA A 145 6.64 2.47 -6.67
CA ALA A 145 5.70 3.39 -6.01
C ALA A 145 4.24 3.11 -6.40
N LYS A 146 3.96 2.78 -7.67
CA LYS A 146 2.62 2.33 -8.10
C LYS A 146 2.23 1.02 -7.42
N LEU A 147 3.14 0.06 -7.36
CA LEU A 147 2.90 -1.20 -6.65
C LEU A 147 2.60 -0.94 -5.16
N LEU A 148 3.30 -0.01 -4.52
CA LEU A 148 3.01 0.39 -3.14
C LEU A 148 1.60 1.00 -3.02
N LEU A 149 1.19 1.81 -3.98
CA LEU A 149 -0.15 2.40 -4.03
C LEU A 149 -1.23 1.31 -4.12
N ASP A 150 -1.05 0.31 -4.97
CA ASP A 150 -1.93 -0.85 -5.11
C ASP A 150 -1.98 -1.66 -3.79
N VAL A 151 -0.84 -1.87 -3.14
CA VAL A 151 -0.78 -2.57 -1.85
C VAL A 151 -1.56 -1.82 -0.76
N ILE A 152 -1.45 -0.49 -0.72
CA ILE A 152 -2.16 0.33 0.27
C ILE A 152 -3.67 0.23 0.08
N ILE A 153 -4.18 0.34 -1.16
CA ILE A 153 -5.61 0.26 -1.39
C ILE A 153 -6.17 -1.13 -1.07
N ILE A 154 -5.42 -2.20 -1.37
CA ILE A 154 -5.79 -3.57 -0.99
C ILE A 154 -5.92 -3.69 0.53
N LYS A 155 -4.98 -3.11 1.27
CA LYS A 155 -5.05 -3.07 2.74
C LYS A 155 -6.26 -2.28 3.24
N MET A 156 -6.56 -1.13 2.64
CA MET A 156 -7.76 -0.35 2.98
C MET A 156 -9.05 -1.13 2.72
N MET A 157 -9.15 -1.83 1.59
CA MET A 157 -10.31 -2.69 1.26
C MET A 157 -10.46 -3.82 2.28
N LYS A 158 -9.36 -4.53 2.61
CA LYS A 158 -9.35 -5.57 3.65
C LYS A 158 -9.82 -5.06 5.01
N LEU A 159 -9.35 -3.88 5.43
CA LEU A 159 -9.76 -3.26 6.68
C LEU A 159 -11.23 -2.87 6.68
N ASN A 160 -11.75 -2.35 5.56
CA ASN A 160 -13.17 -2.05 5.43
C ASN A 160 -14.06 -3.30 5.50
N PHE A 161 -13.61 -4.46 4.98
CA PHE A 161 -14.30 -5.74 5.21
C PHE A 161 -14.31 -6.15 6.68
N LEU A 162 -13.16 -6.05 7.35
CA LEU A 162 -13.02 -6.37 8.78
C LEU A 162 -13.90 -5.47 9.67
N LEU A 163 -14.10 -4.21 9.28
CA LEU A 163 -14.93 -3.23 9.98
C LEU A 163 -16.40 -3.25 9.55
N ASP A 164 -16.80 -4.21 8.69
CA ASP A 164 -18.14 -4.33 8.08
C ASP A 164 -18.63 -3.06 7.35
N ARG A 165 -17.69 -2.30 6.77
CA ARG A 165 -17.92 -1.09 5.97
C ARG A 165 -17.92 -1.42 4.48
N ALA A 166 -18.78 -2.36 4.06
CA ALA A 166 -18.89 -2.83 2.68
C ALA A 166 -18.97 -1.74 1.58
N PRO A 167 -19.76 -0.64 1.72
CA PRO A 167 -19.82 0.38 0.66
C PRO A 167 -18.48 1.08 0.42
N ASN A 168 -17.66 1.24 1.46
CA ASN A 168 -16.35 1.86 1.33
C ASN A 168 -15.37 0.98 0.54
N VAL A 169 -15.55 -0.34 0.56
CA VAL A 169 -14.71 -1.25 -0.24
C VAL A 169 -14.92 -0.99 -1.74
N VAL A 170 -16.19 -0.91 -2.16
CA VAL A 170 -16.55 -0.69 -3.56
C VAL A 170 -16.09 0.70 -4.03
N ASN A 171 -16.25 1.72 -3.18
CA ASN A 171 -15.75 3.06 -3.45
C ASN A 171 -14.22 3.10 -3.58
N ASN A 172 -13.50 2.41 -2.69
CA ASN A 172 -12.04 2.28 -2.77
C ASN A 172 -11.61 1.58 -4.06
N PHE A 173 -12.30 0.52 -4.47
CA PHE A 173 -12.02 -0.23 -5.68
C PHE A 173 -12.17 0.62 -6.95
N TYR A 174 -13.36 1.21 -7.16
CA TYR A 174 -13.61 2.02 -8.35
C TYR A 174 -12.83 3.33 -8.32
N GLY A 175 -12.70 3.95 -7.15
CA GLY A 175 -11.90 5.17 -6.97
C GLY A 175 -10.44 4.94 -7.32
N HIS A 176 -9.86 3.80 -6.94
CA HIS A 176 -8.47 3.49 -7.28
C HIS A 176 -8.28 3.23 -8.79
N ILE A 177 -9.20 2.50 -9.43
CA ILE A 177 -9.18 2.33 -10.89
C ILE A 177 -9.25 3.68 -11.58
N ASP A 178 -10.12 4.58 -11.11
CA ASP A 178 -10.25 5.93 -11.67
C ASP A 178 -8.99 6.78 -11.47
N VAL A 179 -8.36 6.69 -10.29
CA VAL A 179 -7.08 7.35 -9.99
C VAL A 179 -5.99 6.87 -10.94
N VAL A 180 -5.82 5.56 -11.11
CA VAL A 180 -4.80 5.00 -12.01
C VAL A 180 -5.13 5.31 -13.47
N ALA A 181 -6.39 5.17 -13.86
CA ALA A 181 -6.85 5.47 -15.20
C ALA A 181 -6.65 6.94 -15.54
N LYS A 182 -6.99 7.90 -14.69
CA LYS A 182 -6.87 9.33 -15.01
C LYS A 182 -5.47 9.88 -14.80
N ARG A 183 -4.75 9.39 -13.80
CA ARG A 183 -3.52 10.02 -13.32
C ARG A 183 -2.26 9.26 -13.67
N PHE A 184 -2.28 7.97 -14.02
CA PHE A 184 -1.02 7.22 -14.15
C PHE A 184 -0.86 6.43 -15.42
N ASP A 185 -1.93 5.86 -16.00
CA ASP A 185 -1.85 4.98 -17.18
C ASP A 185 -3.03 5.12 -18.17
N ALA A 186 -3.75 6.25 -18.16
CA ALA A 186 -4.77 6.53 -19.16
C ALA A 186 -4.28 6.26 -20.60
N PRO A 187 -5.09 5.60 -21.44
CA PRO A 187 -4.83 5.54 -22.88
C PRO A 187 -4.70 6.93 -23.54
N THR A 188 -5.15 7.99 -22.86
CA THR A 188 -5.12 9.38 -23.37
C THR A 188 -3.77 10.07 -23.23
N TRP A 189 -2.90 9.70 -22.26
CA TRP A 189 -1.57 10.32 -22.10
C TRP A 189 -0.43 9.46 -22.67
N CYS A 190 -0.60 8.13 -22.73
CA CYS A 190 0.36 7.24 -23.37
C CYS A 190 -0.36 6.05 -24.06
N PRO A 191 -0.85 6.21 -25.30
CA PRO A 191 -1.59 5.17 -26.01
C PRO A 191 -0.82 3.85 -26.17
N LEU A 192 0.51 3.90 -26.30
CA LEU A 192 1.37 2.72 -26.45
C LEU A 192 1.43 1.84 -25.19
N LEU A 193 1.08 2.37 -24.01
CA LEU A 193 1.01 1.63 -22.75
C LEU A 193 -0.43 1.25 -22.36
N ALA A 194 -1.42 1.51 -23.23
CA ALA A 194 -2.81 1.19 -22.94
C ALA A 194 -3.02 -0.30 -22.62
N TRP A 195 -2.28 -1.20 -23.28
CA TRP A 195 -2.33 -2.64 -22.99
C TRP A 195 -1.91 -2.96 -21.55
N ALA A 196 -0.87 -2.29 -21.03
CA ALA A 196 -0.36 -2.53 -19.68
C ALA A 196 -1.38 -2.07 -18.62
N PHE A 197 -2.09 -0.99 -18.89
CA PHE A 197 -3.22 -0.55 -18.06
C PHE A 197 -4.34 -1.60 -18.04
N TYR A 198 -4.76 -2.12 -19.19
CA TYR A 198 -5.83 -3.12 -19.24
C TYR A 198 -5.41 -4.46 -18.62
N GLU A 199 -4.15 -4.87 -18.80
CA GLU A 199 -3.58 -6.03 -18.13
C GLU A 199 -3.62 -5.86 -16.61
N TRP A 200 -3.08 -4.75 -16.10
CA TRP A 200 -3.14 -4.40 -14.68
C TRP A 200 -4.57 -4.39 -14.16
N LYS A 201 -5.49 -3.71 -14.87
CA LYS A 201 -6.90 -3.60 -14.49
C LYS A 201 -7.54 -4.98 -14.40
N SER A 202 -7.27 -5.88 -15.35
CA SER A 202 -7.80 -7.25 -15.32
C SER A 202 -7.32 -8.03 -14.10
N ARG A 203 -6.03 -7.91 -13.74
CA ARG A 203 -5.45 -8.55 -12.54
C ARG A 203 -6.02 -7.96 -11.26
N PHE A 204 -6.27 -6.65 -11.24
CA PHE A 204 -6.87 -5.96 -10.10
C PHE A 204 -8.33 -6.40 -9.88
N HIS A 205 -9.10 -6.59 -10.96
CA HIS A 205 -10.45 -7.18 -10.88
C HIS A 205 -10.42 -8.63 -10.38
N ALA A 206 -9.46 -9.45 -10.85
CA ALA A 206 -9.32 -10.83 -10.38
C ALA A 206 -8.99 -10.88 -8.87
N MET A 207 -8.02 -10.08 -8.42
CA MET A 207 -7.68 -9.94 -7.00
C MET A 207 -8.86 -9.47 -6.14
N PHE A 208 -9.68 -8.56 -6.66
CA PHE A 208 -10.89 -8.12 -5.96
C PHE A 208 -11.92 -9.24 -5.84
N GLY A 209 -12.05 -10.09 -6.86
CA GLY A 209 -12.85 -11.33 -6.79
C GLY A 209 -12.36 -12.27 -5.68
N ASP A 210 -11.06 -12.55 -5.65
CA ASP A 210 -10.44 -13.40 -4.61
C ASP A 210 -10.68 -12.83 -3.20
N LEU A 211 -10.65 -11.50 -3.06
CA LEU A 211 -10.90 -10.81 -1.80
C LEU A 211 -12.37 -10.97 -1.33
N LEU A 212 -13.33 -10.90 -2.26
CA LEU A 212 -14.75 -11.12 -1.97
C LEU A 212 -15.03 -12.58 -1.56
N ASP A 213 -14.40 -13.53 -2.25
CA ASP A 213 -14.55 -14.96 -1.92
C ASP A 213 -13.97 -15.30 -0.55
N ALA A 214 -12.83 -14.70 -0.20
CA ALA A 214 -12.20 -14.86 1.11
C ALA A 214 -13.09 -14.33 2.25
N ASP A 215 -13.73 -13.17 2.08
CA ASP A 215 -14.67 -12.62 3.07
C ASP A 215 -15.93 -13.48 3.18
N GLY A 216 -16.48 -13.92 2.04
CA GLY A 216 -17.65 -14.80 1.99
C GLY A 216 -17.43 -16.14 2.70
N SER A 217 -16.25 -16.74 2.54
CA SER A 217 -15.85 -17.97 3.27
C SER A 217 -15.76 -17.73 4.78
N THR A 218 -15.16 -16.60 5.19
CA THR A 218 -15.00 -16.23 6.60
C THR A 218 -16.36 -16.00 7.29
N ARG A 219 -17.30 -15.32 6.62
CA ARG A 219 -18.67 -15.11 7.11
C ARG A 219 -19.46 -16.42 7.24
N LYS A 220 -19.24 -17.39 6.34
CA LYS A 220 -19.87 -18.72 6.43
C LYS A 220 -19.31 -19.53 7.61
N ALA A 221 -17.99 -19.52 7.79
CA ALA A 221 -17.33 -20.23 8.89
C ALA A 221 -17.78 -19.69 10.27
N THR A 222 -17.86 -18.37 10.42
CA THR A 222 -18.34 -17.73 11.65
C THR A 222 -19.80 -18.07 11.96
N LYS A 223 -20.70 -18.03 10.97
CA LYS A 223 -22.10 -18.46 11.15
C LYS A 223 -22.23 -19.93 11.58
N ASN A 224 -21.42 -20.82 10.99
CA ASN A 224 -21.45 -22.24 11.34
C ASN A 224 -20.95 -22.49 12.76
N MET A 225 -19.95 -21.73 13.24
CA MET A 225 -19.42 -21.85 14.61
C MET A 225 -20.40 -21.31 15.68
N VAL A 226 -21.16 -20.26 15.37
CA VAL A 226 -22.23 -19.77 16.26
C VAL A 226 -23.33 -20.83 16.37
N ARG A 227 -23.76 -21.41 15.25
CA ARG A 227 -24.83 -22.42 15.20
C ARG A 227 -24.45 -23.76 15.85
N SER A 228 -23.17 -24.07 16.01
CA SER A 228 -22.71 -25.26 16.73
C SER A 228 -22.60 -25.07 18.24
N ASN A 229 -22.69 -23.83 18.73
CA ASN A 229 -22.64 -23.48 20.15
C ASN A 229 -24.05 -23.20 20.75
N GLU A 230 -25.10 -23.31 19.93
CA GLU A 230 -26.53 -23.30 20.30
C GLU A 230 -27.07 -24.73 20.30
#